data_AF-A0A3B9I484-F1
#
_entry.id   AF-A0A3B9I484-F1
#
_cell.length_a   1.000
_cell.length_b   1.000
_cell.length_c   1.000
_cell.angle_alpha   90.00
_cell.angle_beta   90.00
_cell.angle_gamma   90.00
#
_symmetry.space_group_name_H-M   'P 1'
#
loop_
_entity.id
_entity.type
_entity.pdbx_description
1 polymer ?
#
loop_
_entity_poly.entity_id
_entity_poly.type
_entity_poly.pdbx_seq_one_letter_code
_entity_poly.pdbx_strand_id
1 'polypeptide(L)'
;MKYLQDGETFDLGGRQLEVVYTPGHTPGSTTFIDKNAGYGFSGDSFGTGLLLLSVDFSTFIATCEKMCALMEADKIGYLYPGHFNENNVETSDKIKDMLSLSRDILSGKINGGPNPDNSFGLKLSVEGDGYRIIYNESAIK
;
A
#
# COMPACT_ATOMS: atom_id res chain seq x y z
N MET A 1 -19.53 12.05 -15.76
CA MET A 1 -18.64 11.87 -14.60
C MET A 1 -17.20 11.96 -15.11
N LYS A 2 -16.31 12.71 -14.46
CA LYS A 2 -14.87 12.73 -14.78
C LYS A 2 -14.15 11.93 -13.69
N TYR A 3 -13.48 10.85 -14.07
CA TYR A 3 -12.62 10.08 -13.17
C TYR A 3 -11.21 10.65 -13.23
N LEU A 4 -10.51 10.61 -12.11
CA LEU A 4 -9.08 10.93 -12.06
C LEU A 4 -8.28 9.86 -12.82
N GLN A 5 -7.12 10.21 -13.34
CA GLN A 5 -6.21 9.29 -14.03
C GLN A 5 -4.90 9.14 -13.26
N ASP A 6 -4.25 7.98 -13.40
CA ASP A 6 -2.90 7.77 -12.86
C ASP A 6 -1.92 8.80 -13.45
N GLY A 7 -1.14 9.47 -12.60
CA GLY A 7 -0.25 10.57 -12.96
C GLY A 7 -0.94 11.91 -13.22
N GLU A 8 -2.27 12.01 -13.11
CA GLU A 8 -2.97 13.31 -13.19
C GLU A 8 -2.58 14.17 -11.98
N THR A 9 -2.24 15.44 -12.23
CA THR A 9 -2.07 16.42 -11.16
C THR A 9 -3.25 17.38 -11.18
N PHE A 10 -3.86 17.61 -10.02
CA PHE A 10 -4.96 18.57 -9.86
C PHE A 10 -4.68 19.57 -8.73
N ASP A 11 -5.34 20.72 -8.82
CA ASP A 11 -5.19 21.85 -7.89
C ASP A 11 -6.35 21.88 -6.88
N LEU A 12 -6.01 21.92 -5.59
CA LEU A 12 -6.92 22.15 -4.48
C LEU A 12 -6.71 23.54 -3.83
N GLY A 13 -6.74 24.60 -4.64
CA GLY A 13 -6.66 25.98 -4.17
C GLY A 13 -5.23 26.45 -3.88
N GLY A 14 -4.33 26.20 -4.82
CA GLY A 14 -2.88 26.41 -4.71
C GLY A 14 -2.10 25.17 -4.24
N ARG A 15 -2.79 24.04 -4.01
CA ARG A 15 -2.19 22.79 -3.54
C ARG A 15 -2.27 21.74 -4.64
N GLN A 16 -1.13 21.47 -5.26
CA GLN A 16 -1.01 20.47 -6.32
C GLN A 16 -0.89 19.07 -5.72
N LEU A 17 -1.79 18.16 -6.10
CA LEU A 17 -1.71 16.74 -5.76
C LEU A 17 -1.59 15.90 -7.02
N GLU A 18 -0.60 15.02 -7.07
CA GLU A 18 -0.48 13.98 -8.10
C GLU A 18 -1.25 12.73 -7.66
N VAL A 19 -2.06 12.20 -8.57
CA VAL A 19 -2.80 10.95 -8.44
C VAL A 19 -1.87 9.80 -8.75
N VAL A 20 -1.78 8.82 -7.85
CA VAL A 20 -0.98 7.62 -8.03
C VAL A 20 -1.87 6.42 -7.74
N TYR A 21 -2.19 5.62 -8.75
CA TYR A 21 -2.89 4.36 -8.53
C TYR A 21 -1.97 3.40 -7.76
N THR A 22 -2.51 2.89 -6.67
CA THR A 22 -1.83 2.02 -5.70
C THR A 22 -2.76 0.86 -5.32
N PRO A 23 -3.12 -0.01 -6.27
CA PRO A 23 -3.96 -1.17 -5.99
C PRO A 23 -3.33 -2.03 -4.89
N GLY A 24 -4.13 -2.41 -3.89
CA GLY A 24 -3.68 -3.06 -2.68
C GLY A 24 -4.87 -3.47 -1.82
N HIS A 25 -5.29 -2.60 -0.91
CA HIS A 25 -6.52 -2.83 -0.15
C HIS A 25 -7.74 -3.04 -1.05
N THR A 26 -7.84 -2.26 -2.13
CA THR A 26 -8.82 -2.45 -3.21
C THR A 26 -8.12 -2.37 -4.58
N PRO A 27 -8.72 -2.91 -5.66
CA PRO A 27 -8.21 -2.70 -7.01
C PRO A 27 -8.22 -1.22 -7.46
N GLY A 28 -9.05 -0.38 -6.83
CA GLY A 28 -9.16 1.05 -7.12
C GLY A 28 -8.42 1.95 -6.13
N SER A 29 -7.64 1.37 -5.19
CA SER A 29 -6.90 2.12 -4.20
C SER A 29 -5.96 3.14 -4.87
N THR A 30 -5.95 4.35 -4.34
CA THR A 30 -5.27 5.51 -4.94
C THR A 30 -4.60 6.32 -3.84
N THR A 31 -3.34 6.68 -4.08
CA THR A 31 -2.52 7.54 -3.25
C THR A 31 -2.43 8.93 -3.88
N PHE A 32 -2.44 9.99 -3.07
CA PHE A 32 -2.27 11.37 -3.53
C PHE A 32 -0.98 11.97 -3.00
N ILE A 33 -0.13 12.50 -3.87
CA ILE A 33 1.21 12.99 -3.52
C ILE A 33 1.27 14.50 -3.60
N ASP A 34 1.72 15.14 -2.52
CA ASP A 34 2.10 16.55 -2.48
C ASP A 34 3.64 16.65 -2.50
N LYS A 35 4.19 16.81 -3.71
CA LYS A 35 5.66 16.91 -3.89
C LYS A 35 6.26 18.13 -3.20
N ASN A 36 5.51 19.23 -3.14
CA ASN A 36 6.00 20.46 -2.50
C ASN A 36 6.08 20.29 -0.98
N ALA A 37 5.13 19.55 -0.39
CA ALA A 37 5.12 19.27 1.03
C ALA A 37 6.02 18.07 1.43
N GLY A 38 6.42 17.24 0.45
CA GLY A 38 7.29 16.08 0.67
C GLY A 38 6.59 14.90 1.34
N TYR A 39 5.26 14.80 1.21
CA TYR A 39 4.45 13.70 1.75
C TYR A 39 3.25 13.38 0.87
N GLY A 40 2.55 12.29 1.18
CA GLY A 40 1.31 11.91 0.51
C GLY A 40 0.25 11.33 1.44
N PHE A 41 -0.87 10.92 0.85
CA PHE A 41 -2.01 10.31 1.51
C PHE A 41 -2.37 9.03 0.76
N SER A 42 -2.12 7.87 1.35
CA SER A 42 -2.27 6.57 0.70
C SER A 42 -3.63 5.92 0.92
N GLY A 43 -4.41 6.46 1.87
CA GLY A 43 -5.59 5.77 2.38
C GLY A 43 -5.18 4.40 2.91
N ASP A 44 -5.92 3.36 2.54
CA ASP A 44 -5.62 2.00 3.01
C ASP A 44 -4.75 1.21 2.03
N SER A 45 -4.14 1.85 1.02
CA SER A 45 -3.39 1.15 -0.04
C SER A 45 -2.36 0.15 0.50
N PHE A 46 -1.61 0.56 1.53
CA PHE A 46 -0.60 -0.27 2.20
C PHE A 46 -1.07 -0.74 3.58
N GLY A 47 -1.97 -0.01 4.25
CA GLY A 47 -2.61 -0.49 5.49
C GLY A 47 -1.59 -0.79 6.60
N THR A 48 -0.62 0.09 6.83
CA THR A 48 0.36 -0.08 7.92
C THR A 48 -0.37 -0.24 9.26
N GLY A 49 -0.24 -1.42 9.86
CA GLY A 49 -1.08 -1.93 10.94
C GLY A 49 -1.86 -3.16 10.50
N LEU A 50 -2.85 -2.99 9.62
CA LEU A 50 -3.61 -4.10 9.04
C LEU A 50 -3.99 -3.79 7.57
N LEU A 51 -3.43 -4.57 6.64
CA LEU A 51 -3.79 -4.55 5.23
C LEU A 51 -4.77 -5.69 4.92
N LEU A 52 -5.99 -5.33 4.52
CA LEU A 52 -6.95 -6.25 3.91
C LEU A 52 -6.64 -6.32 2.42
N LEU A 53 -5.78 -7.25 2.00
CA LEU A 53 -5.34 -7.34 0.61
C LEU A 53 -6.44 -7.98 -0.26
N SER A 54 -6.90 -7.26 -1.28
CA SER A 54 -7.93 -7.76 -2.22
C SER A 54 -7.45 -7.88 -3.67
N VAL A 55 -6.18 -7.56 -3.91
CA VAL A 55 -5.46 -7.85 -5.16
C VAL A 55 -4.52 -9.05 -4.96
N ASP A 56 -3.87 -9.52 -6.02
CA ASP A 56 -2.81 -10.51 -5.89
C ASP A 56 -1.48 -9.87 -5.44
N PHE A 57 -0.59 -10.71 -4.92
CA PHE A 57 0.72 -10.26 -4.44
C PHE A 57 1.57 -9.71 -5.58
N SER A 58 1.47 -10.22 -6.81
CA SER A 58 2.18 -9.63 -7.96
C SER A 58 1.74 -8.19 -8.23
N THR A 59 0.44 -7.88 -8.18
CA THR A 59 -0.07 -6.51 -8.28
C THR A 59 0.41 -5.65 -7.12
N PHE A 60 0.33 -6.15 -5.89
CA PHE A 60 0.75 -5.38 -4.72
C PHE A 60 2.27 -5.11 -4.70
N ILE A 61 3.08 -6.07 -5.15
CA ILE A 61 4.51 -5.90 -5.39
C ILE A 61 4.76 -4.76 -6.38
N ALA A 62 4.04 -4.73 -7.50
CA ALA A 62 4.16 -3.64 -8.48
C ALA A 62 3.75 -2.28 -7.89
N THR A 63 2.71 -2.24 -7.05
CA THR A 63 2.32 -1.05 -6.28
C THR A 63 3.46 -0.57 -5.38
N CYS A 64 4.06 -1.46 -4.58
CA CYS A 64 5.18 -1.10 -3.70
C CYS A 64 6.42 -0.65 -4.48
N GLU A 65 6.76 -1.31 -5.58
CA GLU A 65 7.88 -0.92 -6.45
C GLU A 65 7.68 0.49 -7.03
N LYS A 66 6.49 0.75 -7.58
CA LYS A 66 6.11 2.05 -8.12
C LYS A 66 6.20 3.14 -7.05
N MET A 67 5.65 2.88 -5.87
CA MET A 67 5.65 3.85 -4.78
C MET A 67 7.05 4.11 -4.23
N CYS A 68 7.88 3.07 -4.05
CA CYS A 68 9.28 3.23 -3.63
C CYS A 68 10.07 4.11 -4.62
N ALA A 69 9.95 3.85 -5.92
CA ALA A 69 10.62 4.62 -6.95
C ALA A 69 10.16 6.09 -6.98
N LEU A 70 8.85 6.34 -6.83
CA LEU A 70 8.29 7.69 -6.77
C LEU A 70 8.77 8.43 -5.52
N MET A 71 8.69 7.79 -4.34
CA MET A 71 9.13 8.42 -3.09
C MET A 71 10.62 8.81 -3.14
N GLU A 72 11.46 7.98 -3.75
CA GLU A 72 12.88 8.29 -3.94
C GLU A 72 13.08 9.44 -4.93
N ALA A 73 12.46 9.38 -6.12
CA ALA A 73 12.62 10.38 -7.17
C ALA A 73 12.13 11.78 -6.74
N ASP A 74 10.98 11.83 -6.09
CA ASP A 74 10.31 13.08 -5.69
C ASP A 74 10.60 13.48 -4.23
N LYS A 75 11.48 12.74 -3.53
CA LYS A 75 11.87 12.99 -2.13
C LYS A 75 10.68 13.04 -1.17
N ILE A 76 9.72 12.14 -1.36
CA ILE A 76 8.56 11.98 -0.47
C ILE A 76 9.03 11.21 0.77
N GLY A 77 8.98 11.86 1.94
CA GLY A 77 9.46 11.28 3.19
C GLY A 77 8.53 10.21 3.74
N TYR A 78 7.21 10.41 3.63
CA TYR A 78 6.21 9.50 4.18
C TYR A 78 4.83 9.70 3.56
N LEU A 79 3.97 8.70 3.74
CA LEU A 79 2.54 8.77 3.42
C LEU A 79 1.72 8.64 4.71
N TYR A 80 0.61 9.38 4.76
CA TYR A 80 -0.41 9.24 5.80
C TYR A 80 -1.39 8.11 5.42
N PRO A 81 -1.54 7.07 6.25
CA PRO A 81 -2.50 6.00 6.03
C PRO A 81 -3.93 6.44 6.37
N GLY A 82 -4.92 5.67 5.92
CA GLY A 82 -6.34 5.90 6.19
C GLY A 82 -6.73 5.68 7.65
N HIS A 83 -5.97 4.84 8.37
CA HIS A 83 -6.13 4.56 9.80
C HIS A 83 -4.88 4.96 10.58
N PHE A 84 -4.68 6.27 10.78
CA PHE A 84 -3.47 6.82 11.38
C PHE A 84 -3.32 6.57 12.90
N ASN A 85 -2.10 6.21 13.30
CA ASN A 85 -1.57 6.34 14.65
C ASN A 85 -0.08 6.73 14.60
N GLU A 86 0.48 7.09 15.75
CA GLU A 86 1.87 7.58 15.87
C GLU A 86 2.95 6.56 15.43
N ASN A 87 2.61 5.27 15.32
CA ASN A 87 3.54 4.19 15.03
C ASN A 87 3.37 3.58 13.62
N ASN A 88 2.44 4.08 12.79
CA ASN A 88 2.13 3.49 11.49
C ASN A 88 2.27 4.44 10.29
N VAL A 89 3.02 5.53 10.43
CA VAL A 89 3.42 6.34 9.27
C VAL A 89 4.09 5.46 8.20
N GLU A 90 3.70 5.63 6.95
CA GLU A 90 4.20 4.83 5.84
C GLU A 90 5.48 5.46 5.26
N THR A 91 6.63 5.03 5.75
CA THR A 91 7.94 5.45 5.21
C THR A 91 8.34 4.58 4.03
N SER A 92 9.32 5.05 3.23
CA SER A 92 9.91 4.24 2.15
C SER A 92 10.43 2.90 2.67
N ASP A 93 11.03 2.87 3.87
CA ASP A 93 11.54 1.64 4.46
C ASP A 93 10.42 0.67 4.83
N LYS A 94 9.29 1.18 5.33
CA LYS A 94 8.10 0.34 5.62
C LYS A 94 7.54 -0.27 4.34
N ILE A 95 7.44 0.50 3.26
CA ILE A 95 6.96 -0.01 1.96
C ILE A 95 7.96 -1.00 1.35
N LYS A 96 9.28 -0.80 1.52
CA LYS A 96 10.31 -1.77 1.13
C LYS A 96 10.24 -3.07 1.91
N ASP A 97 9.93 -3.00 3.21
CA ASP A 97 9.69 -4.20 4.02
C ASP A 97 8.48 -4.97 3.51
N MET A 98 7.35 -4.28 3.25
CA MET A 98 6.16 -4.88 2.65
C MET A 98 6.44 -5.51 1.29
N LEU A 99 7.24 -4.86 0.45
CA LEU A 99 7.70 -5.40 -0.84
C LEU A 99 8.49 -6.70 -0.65
N SER A 100 9.44 -6.73 0.29
CA SER A 100 10.25 -7.91 0.58
C SER A 100 9.38 -9.07 1.08
N LEU A 101 8.50 -8.80 2.06
CA LEU A 101 7.58 -9.79 2.61
C LEU A 101 6.64 -10.38 1.53
N SER A 102 6.11 -9.51 0.67
CA SER A 102 5.21 -9.90 -0.43
C SER A 102 5.91 -10.80 -1.44
N ARG A 103 7.18 -10.53 -1.77
CA ARG A 103 8.00 -11.40 -2.64
C ARG A 103 8.29 -12.74 -2.00
N ASP A 104 8.57 -12.77 -0.70
CA ASP A 104 8.82 -14.01 0.02
C ASP A 104 7.55 -14.88 0.07
N ILE A 105 6.35 -14.29 0.24
CA ILE A 105 5.07 -15.01 0.14
C ILE A 105 4.83 -15.53 -1.28
N LEU A 106 4.97 -14.68 -2.30
CA LEU A 106 4.69 -15.05 -3.69
C LEU A 106 5.62 -16.16 -4.20
N SER A 107 6.89 -16.14 -3.76
CA SER A 107 7.87 -17.19 -4.11
C SER A 107 7.71 -18.49 -3.32
N GLY A 108 6.86 -18.51 -2.29
CA GLY A 108 6.69 -19.65 -1.38
C GLY A 108 7.85 -19.84 -0.40
N LYS A 109 8.78 -18.86 -0.30
CA LYS A 109 9.85 -18.87 0.71
C LYS A 109 9.29 -18.78 2.12
N ILE A 110 8.21 -18.03 2.29
CA ILE A 110 7.38 -18.03 3.49
C ILE A 110 5.93 -18.33 3.10
N ASN A 111 5.19 -18.94 4.02
CA ASN A 111 3.76 -19.21 3.85
C ASN A 111 2.97 -18.42 4.90
N GLY A 112 1.79 -17.94 4.52
CA GLY A 112 0.86 -17.35 5.49
C GLY A 112 0.37 -18.36 6.51
N GLY A 113 0.11 -17.88 7.72
CA GLY A 113 -0.62 -18.61 8.76
C GLY A 113 -2.13 -18.37 8.65
N PRO A 114 -2.94 -19.04 9.50
CA PRO A 114 -4.37 -18.77 9.57
C PRO A 114 -4.64 -17.36 10.13
N ASN A 115 -5.54 -16.62 9.48
CA ASN A 115 -6.07 -15.37 10.01
C ASN A 115 -7.12 -15.67 11.10
N PRO A 116 -6.94 -15.17 12.34
CA PRO A 116 -7.89 -15.42 13.42
C PRO A 116 -9.33 -15.03 13.05
N ASP A 117 -10.26 -15.92 13.41
CA ASP A 117 -11.70 -15.79 13.20
C ASP A 117 -12.15 -15.58 11.74
N ASN A 118 -11.29 -15.82 10.76
CA ASN A 118 -11.52 -15.49 9.34
C ASN A 118 -12.02 -14.05 9.18
N SER A 119 -11.41 -13.13 9.92
CA SER A 119 -11.80 -11.71 9.94
C SER A 119 -11.90 -11.17 8.51
N PHE A 120 -13.02 -10.50 8.20
CA PHE A 120 -13.31 -9.93 6.89
C PHE A 120 -13.39 -10.93 5.72
N GLY A 121 -13.54 -12.24 6.00
CA GLY A 121 -13.61 -13.28 4.96
C GLY A 121 -12.26 -13.62 4.32
N LEU A 122 -11.15 -13.20 4.96
CA LEU A 122 -9.78 -13.47 4.55
C LEU A 122 -9.21 -14.55 5.46
N LYS A 123 -8.68 -15.63 4.87
CA LYS A 123 -8.32 -16.85 5.61
C LYS A 123 -6.87 -16.91 6.04
N LEU A 124 -5.99 -16.20 5.35
CA LEU A 124 -4.55 -16.23 5.59
C LEU A 124 -4.06 -14.89 6.11
N SER A 125 -3.00 -14.93 6.90
CA SER A 125 -2.29 -13.75 7.39
C SER A 125 -0.78 -13.95 7.34
N VAL A 126 -0.06 -12.86 7.10
CA VAL A 126 1.39 -12.78 7.29
C VAL A 126 1.71 -11.52 8.08
N GLU A 127 2.61 -11.64 9.05
CA GLU A 127 3.07 -10.54 9.89
C GLU A 127 4.38 -9.98 9.32
N GLY A 128 4.47 -8.66 9.22
CA GLY A 128 5.72 -7.94 8.99
C GLY A 128 6.12 -7.13 10.22
N ASP A 129 7.06 -6.22 10.07
CA ASP A 129 7.47 -5.35 11.18
C ASP A 129 6.37 -4.33 11.51
N GLY A 130 5.51 -4.63 12.49
CA GLY A 130 4.47 -3.73 12.98
C GLY A 130 3.26 -3.56 12.04
N TYR A 131 3.03 -4.51 11.12
CA TYR A 131 1.81 -4.60 10.32
C TYR A 131 1.48 -6.05 10.01
N ARG A 132 0.22 -6.29 9.63
CA ARG A 132 -0.28 -7.59 9.19
C ARG A 132 -0.95 -7.46 7.84
N ILE A 133 -0.65 -8.39 6.91
CA ILE A 133 -1.40 -8.52 5.66
C ILE A 133 -2.31 -9.73 5.80
N ILE A 134 -3.62 -9.53 5.64
CA ILE A 134 -4.61 -10.60 5.58
C ILE A 134 -5.13 -10.75 4.14
N TYR A 135 -5.24 -11.99 3.68
CA TYR A 135 -5.49 -12.31 2.27
C TYR A 135 -6.14 -13.70 2.12
N ASN A 136 -6.48 -14.08 0.88
CA ASN A 136 -6.93 -15.43 0.52
C ASN A 136 -5.91 -16.10 -0.41
N GLU A 137 -5.88 -17.44 -0.46
CA GLU A 137 -4.98 -18.22 -1.33
C GLU A 137 -5.00 -17.76 -2.80
N SER A 138 -6.15 -17.26 -3.27
CA SER A 138 -6.32 -16.71 -4.61
C SER A 138 -5.42 -15.51 -4.93
N ALA A 139 -4.88 -14.84 -3.90
CA ALA A 139 -3.95 -13.71 -4.02
C ALA A 139 -2.50 -14.15 -4.28
N ILE A 140 -2.16 -15.44 -4.12
CA ILE A 140 -0.82 -15.97 -4.42
C ILE A 140 -0.74 -16.25 -5.93
N LYS A 141 -0.64 -15.19 -6.73
CA LYS A 141 -0.55 -15.21 -8.19
C LYS A 141 0.39 -14.12 -8.71
#